data_AF-A0A8B6DUD3-F1
#
_entry.id   AF-A0A8B6DUD3-F1
#
_cell.length_a   1.000
_cell.length_b   1.000
_cell.length_c   1.000
_cell.angle_alpha   90.00
_cell.angle_beta   90.00
_cell.angle_gamma   90.00
#
_symmetry.space_group_name_H-M   'P 1'
#
loop_
_entity.id
_entity.type
_entity.pdbx_description
1 polymer ?
#
loop_
_entity_poly.entity_id
_entity_poly.type
_entity_poly.pdbx_seq_one_letter_code
_entity_poly.pdbx_strand_id
1 'polypeptide(L)'
;MKVAHTENPPYRPTLPKNSNKDYIGGMETIMYDCLNEDPQNRPNFIIIEKKIKDSTGISKTHNVLDALLRRMEQYANNLEALVFERTQAFLDEKRKSEELLYQVLPRSVAEKLRDGRPVNPEAFDCVTIYFSDIVGFTDISSQSTPFQFTFPDTPEGLNRFLKSTIDRHDVYKVETIGDAYMVVSGLPVLNGIKHVKEIAQMALSIRDSVECFRIPHNPNKSLQCRIGIHSGSVCAGVVGRKMPRYCLFGDTVNTASRLESNGEGVIISVIDI
;
A
#
# COMPACT_ATOMS: atom_id res chain seq x y z
N MET A 1 -30.76 -49.66 -46.65
CA MET A 1 -31.10 -49.01 -47.94
C MET A 1 -30.57 -49.86 -49.06
N LYS A 2 -31.44 -50.37 -49.95
CA LYS A 2 -31.01 -51.02 -51.21
C LYS A 2 -30.96 -49.92 -52.29
N VAL A 3 -29.85 -49.81 -53.01
CA VAL A 3 -29.64 -48.78 -54.03
C VAL A 3 -30.53 -49.10 -55.24
N ALA A 4 -31.33 -48.11 -55.69
CA ALA A 4 -32.38 -48.30 -56.70
C ALA A 4 -31.90 -48.26 -58.16
N HIS A 5 -30.69 -47.76 -58.44
CA HIS A 5 -30.12 -47.72 -59.79
C HIS A 5 -28.62 -48.04 -59.76
N THR A 6 -28.17 -48.89 -60.68
CA THR A 6 -26.77 -49.28 -60.88
C THR A 6 -26.25 -48.67 -62.18
N GLU A 7 -25.29 -47.76 -62.10
CA GLU A 7 -24.46 -47.37 -63.24
C GLU A 7 -23.41 -48.47 -63.50
N ASN A 8 -23.02 -48.70 -64.76
CA ASN A 8 -22.01 -49.67 -65.14
C ASN A 8 -20.85 -48.98 -65.90
N PRO A 9 -19.64 -48.87 -65.31
CA PRO A 9 -19.27 -49.32 -63.96
C PRO A 9 -19.87 -48.43 -62.86
N PRO A 10 -20.04 -48.96 -61.63
CA PRO A 10 -20.63 -48.21 -60.53
C PRO A 10 -19.75 -47.01 -60.15
N TYR A 11 -20.37 -45.83 -60.00
CA TYR A 11 -19.66 -44.61 -59.60
C TYR A 11 -18.87 -44.83 -58.29
N ARG A 12 -17.61 -44.37 -58.30
CA ARG A 12 -16.68 -44.42 -57.17
C ARG A 12 -16.00 -43.05 -57.03
N PRO A 13 -16.07 -42.40 -55.85
CA PRO A 13 -15.34 -41.17 -55.61
C PRO A 13 -13.82 -41.40 -55.72
N THR A 14 -13.10 -40.47 -56.33
CA THR A 14 -11.64 -40.50 -56.38
C THR A 14 -11.07 -40.16 -55.01
N LEU A 15 -10.46 -41.15 -54.35
CA LEU A 15 -9.76 -40.93 -53.08
C LEU A 15 -8.40 -40.26 -53.34
N PRO A 16 -8.02 -39.23 -52.54
CA PRO A 16 -6.74 -38.55 -52.69
C PRO A 16 -5.59 -39.52 -52.42
N LYS A 17 -4.68 -39.69 -53.39
CA LYS A 17 -3.61 -40.70 -53.33
C LYS A 17 -2.41 -40.34 -52.43
N ASN A 18 -2.41 -39.15 -51.81
CA ASN A 18 -1.27 -38.68 -51.01
C ASN A 18 -1.61 -37.41 -50.22
N SER A 19 -2.67 -37.44 -49.42
CA SER A 19 -2.96 -36.33 -48.52
C SER A 19 -2.15 -36.46 -47.22
N ASN A 20 -1.01 -35.75 -47.21
CA ASN A 20 -0.23 -35.30 -46.05
C ASN A 20 -0.69 -35.79 -44.67
N LYS A 21 0.16 -36.61 -44.01
CA LYS A 21 0.51 -36.81 -42.58
C LYS A 21 -0.48 -36.54 -41.41
N ASP A 22 -1.68 -36.03 -41.64
CA ASP A 22 -2.67 -35.68 -40.60
C ASP A 22 -3.87 -36.63 -40.58
N TYR A 23 -3.96 -37.59 -41.51
CA TYR A 23 -4.95 -38.65 -41.45
C TYR A 23 -4.46 -39.76 -40.52
N ILE A 24 -5.33 -40.15 -39.60
CA ILE A 24 -5.13 -41.32 -38.74
C ILE A 24 -4.80 -42.53 -39.63
N GLY A 25 -3.55 -43.00 -39.54
CA GLY A 25 -3.04 -44.08 -40.38
C GLY A 25 -3.96 -45.30 -40.36
N GLY A 26 -4.36 -45.78 -41.53
CA GLY A 26 -5.24 -46.94 -41.69
C GLY A 26 -6.68 -46.63 -42.15
N MET A 27 -7.15 -45.38 -42.07
CA MET A 27 -8.49 -45.03 -42.57
C MET A 27 -8.62 -45.13 -44.09
N GLU A 28 -7.58 -44.73 -44.84
CA GLU A 28 -7.56 -44.87 -46.30
C GLU A 28 -7.71 -46.34 -46.72
N THR A 29 -7.01 -47.24 -46.03
CA THR A 29 -7.09 -48.69 -46.27
C THR A 29 -8.51 -49.22 -46.05
N ILE A 30 -9.20 -48.77 -44.99
CA ILE A 30 -10.59 -49.16 -44.72
C ILE A 30 -11.52 -48.64 -45.83
N MET A 31 -11.31 -47.41 -46.31
CA MET A 31 -12.10 -46.85 -47.41
C MET A 31 -11.93 -47.65 -48.71
N TYR A 32 -10.70 -48.05 -49.04
CA TYR A 32 -10.43 -48.92 -50.19
C TYR A 32 -11.08 -50.31 -50.03
N ASP A 33 -10.98 -50.93 -48.86
CA ASP A 33 -11.62 -52.22 -48.57
C ASP A 33 -13.15 -52.16 -48.73
N CYS A 34 -13.77 -51.05 -48.31
CA CYS A 34 -15.23 -50.84 -48.43
C CYS A 34 -15.71 -50.63 -49.87
N LEU A 35 -14.82 -50.18 -50.76
CA LEU A 35 -15.13 -49.89 -52.16
C LEU A 35 -14.79 -51.04 -53.11
N ASN A 36 -14.39 -52.21 -52.58
CA ASN A 36 -14.01 -53.40 -53.36
C ASN A 36 -15.07 -53.76 -54.41
N GLU A 37 -14.62 -54.12 -55.62
CA GLU A 37 -15.51 -54.46 -56.74
C GLU A 37 -16.38 -55.66 -56.42
N ASP A 38 -15.81 -56.67 -55.78
CA ASP A 38 -16.54 -57.84 -55.31
C ASP A 38 -17.28 -57.51 -53.99
N PRO A 39 -18.62 -57.55 -53.97
CA PRO A 39 -19.41 -57.30 -52.76
C PRO A 39 -19.09 -58.25 -51.60
N GLN A 40 -18.60 -59.46 -51.85
CA GLN A 40 -18.27 -60.42 -50.79
C GLN A 40 -16.97 -60.07 -50.06
N ASN A 41 -16.06 -59.34 -50.72
CA ASN A 41 -14.79 -58.93 -50.13
C ASN A 41 -14.90 -57.61 -49.35
N ARG A 42 -16.08 -56.97 -49.33
CA ARG A 42 -16.31 -55.77 -48.54
C ARG A 42 -16.45 -56.15 -47.06
N PRO A 43 -15.74 -55.47 -46.15
CA PRO A 43 -15.85 -55.75 -44.72
C PRO A 43 -17.28 -55.44 -44.24
N ASN A 44 -17.79 -56.29 -43.34
CA ASN A 44 -19.05 -56.00 -42.68
C ASN A 44 -18.88 -54.86 -41.66
N PHE A 45 -20.00 -54.30 -41.21
CA PHE A 45 -20.00 -53.15 -40.30
C PHE A 45 -19.23 -53.39 -38.99
N ILE A 46 -19.24 -54.63 -38.48
CA ILE A 46 -18.53 -55.02 -37.24
C ILE A 46 -17.01 -54.95 -37.44
N ILE A 47 -16.52 -55.40 -38.60
CA ILE A 47 -15.10 -55.36 -38.95
C ILE A 47 -14.65 -53.92 -39.20
N ILE A 48 -15.47 -53.11 -39.87
CA ILE A 48 -15.19 -51.68 -40.08
C ILE A 48 -15.08 -50.97 -38.72
N GLU A 49 -16.04 -51.20 -37.82
CA GLU A 49 -16.05 -50.59 -36.49
C GLU A 49 -14.80 -50.99 -35.67
N LYS A 50 -14.41 -52.27 -35.73
CA LYS A 50 -13.20 -52.76 -35.07
C LYS A 50 -11.93 -52.13 -35.64
N LYS A 51 -11.77 -52.12 -36.98
CA LYS A 51 -10.61 -51.51 -37.64
C LYS A 51 -10.52 -50.01 -37.35
N ILE A 52 -11.64 -49.28 -37.31
CA ILE A 52 -11.65 -47.86 -36.94
C ILE A 52 -11.19 -47.66 -35.50
N LYS A 53 -11.67 -48.48 -34.55
CA LYS A 53 -11.23 -48.42 -33.14
C LYS A 53 -9.74 -48.71 -32.97
N ASP A 54 -9.22 -49.69 -33.71
CA ASP A 54 -7.81 -50.09 -33.66
C ASP A 54 -6.89 -49.05 -34.33
N SER A 55 -7.29 -48.46 -35.46
CA SER A 55 -6.48 -47.49 -36.24
C SER A 55 -6.43 -46.11 -35.58
N THR A 56 -7.52 -45.71 -34.92
CA THR A 56 -7.61 -44.41 -34.24
C THR A 56 -6.97 -44.40 -32.85
N GLY A 57 -6.56 -45.57 -32.34
CA GLY A 57 -6.12 -45.70 -30.95
C GLY A 57 -7.19 -45.29 -29.93
N ILE A 58 -8.46 -45.16 -30.36
CA ILE A 58 -9.60 -44.81 -29.51
C ILE A 58 -10.04 -46.08 -28.76
N SER A 59 -9.12 -46.59 -27.95
CA SER A 59 -9.48 -47.41 -26.81
C SER A 59 -9.87 -46.44 -25.69
N LYS A 60 -11.19 -46.25 -25.56
CA LYS A 60 -11.91 -45.61 -24.45
C LYS A 60 -11.66 -44.12 -24.26
N THR A 61 -12.76 -43.40 -24.12
CA THR A 61 -13.05 -42.08 -23.52
C THR A 61 -12.09 -41.47 -22.49
N HIS A 62 -11.07 -42.18 -21.99
CA HIS A 62 -10.09 -41.73 -21.02
C HIS A 62 -9.15 -40.64 -21.56
N ASN A 63 -8.53 -40.78 -22.75
CA ASN A 63 -7.45 -39.86 -23.15
C ASN A 63 -7.89 -38.39 -23.41
N VAL A 64 -9.07 -38.17 -24.00
CA VAL A 64 -9.57 -36.81 -24.27
C VAL A 64 -10.09 -36.16 -23.00
N LEU A 65 -10.82 -36.92 -22.18
CA LEU A 65 -11.32 -36.44 -20.89
C LEU A 65 -10.17 -36.14 -19.93
N ASP A 66 -9.13 -36.99 -19.89
CA ASP A 66 -7.92 -36.78 -19.08
C ASP A 66 -7.11 -35.56 -19.57
N ALA A 67 -7.05 -35.31 -20.88
CA ALA A 67 -6.43 -34.10 -21.42
C ALA A 67 -7.21 -32.82 -21.05
N LEU A 68 -8.54 -32.88 -21.06
CA LEU A 68 -9.40 -31.77 -20.61
C LEU A 68 -9.28 -31.56 -19.10
N LEU A 69 -9.29 -32.62 -18.29
CA LEU A 69 -9.10 -32.57 -16.84
C LEU A 69 -7.74 -31.97 -16.48
N ARG A 70 -6.65 -32.42 -17.12
CA ARG A 70 -5.31 -31.83 -16.93
C ARG A 70 -5.27 -30.35 -17.28
N ARG A 71 -5.92 -29.93 -18.37
CA ARG A 71 -6.02 -28.51 -18.70
C ARG A 71 -6.80 -27.74 -17.65
N MET A 72 -7.95 -28.25 -17.20
CA MET A 72 -8.75 -27.61 -16.15
C MET A 72 -7.98 -27.49 -14.84
N GLU A 73 -7.25 -28.53 -14.46
CA GLU A 73 -6.41 -28.56 -13.25
C GLU A 73 -5.25 -27.56 -13.38
N GLN A 74 -4.60 -27.49 -14.54
CA GLN A 74 -3.57 -26.49 -14.81
C GLN A 74 -4.12 -25.06 -14.82
N TYR A 75 -5.31 -24.84 -15.38
CA TYR A 75 -6.00 -23.54 -15.32
C TYR A 75 -6.36 -23.18 -13.87
N ALA A 76 -6.85 -24.12 -13.07
CA ALA A 76 -7.18 -23.91 -11.67
C ALA A 76 -5.93 -23.53 -10.85
N ASN A 77 -4.84 -24.29 -10.99
CA ASN A 77 -3.58 -24.00 -10.31
C ASN A 77 -2.97 -22.66 -10.73
N ASN A 78 -2.99 -22.35 -12.03
CA ASN A 78 -2.52 -21.06 -12.54
C ASN A 78 -3.38 -19.90 -12.04
N LEU A 79 -4.70 -20.09 -11.98
CA LEU A 79 -5.62 -19.08 -11.47
C LEU A 79 -5.42 -18.87 -9.96
N GLU A 80 -5.23 -19.94 -9.19
CA GLU A 80 -4.94 -19.86 -7.77
C GLU A 80 -3.62 -19.13 -7.52
N ALA A 81 -2.57 -19.45 -8.27
CA ALA A 81 -1.29 -18.74 -8.20
C ALA A 81 -1.45 -17.24 -8.55
N LEU A 82 -2.21 -16.92 -9.60
CA LEU A 82 -2.45 -15.54 -10.00
C LEU A 82 -3.29 -14.77 -8.97
N VAL A 83 -4.32 -15.41 -8.40
CA VAL A 83 -5.13 -14.83 -7.33
C VAL A 83 -4.27 -14.58 -6.09
N PHE A 84 -3.42 -15.53 -5.73
CA PHE A 84 -2.48 -15.38 -4.61
C PHE A 84 -1.53 -14.19 -4.85
N GLU A 85 -0.89 -14.12 -6.02
CA GLU A 85 0.01 -13.02 -6.38
C GLU A 85 -0.69 -11.66 -6.34
N ARG A 86 -1.88 -11.56 -6.94
CA ARG A 86 -2.69 -10.33 -6.94
C ARG A 86 -3.14 -9.93 -5.54
N THR A 87 -3.50 -10.90 -4.71
CA THR A 87 -3.90 -10.66 -3.32
C THR A 87 -2.71 -10.14 -2.50
N GLN A 88 -1.52 -10.72 -2.67
CA GLN A 88 -0.31 -10.24 -2.01
C GLN A 88 0.05 -8.81 -2.44
N ALA A 89 0.07 -8.53 -3.75
CA ALA A 89 0.33 -7.19 -4.26
C ALA A 89 -0.68 -6.16 -3.74
N PHE A 90 -1.96 -6.53 -3.67
CA PHE A 90 -3.00 -5.68 -3.08
C PHE A 90 -2.77 -5.42 -1.58
N LEU A 91 -2.40 -6.44 -0.81
CA LEU A 91 -2.12 -6.29 0.62
C LEU A 91 -0.90 -5.40 0.87
N ASP A 92 0.15 -5.52 0.06
CA ASP A 92 1.34 -4.68 0.15
C ASP A 92 1.04 -3.23 -0.21
N GLU A 93 0.28 -2.99 -1.28
CA GLU A 93 -0.12 -1.65 -1.68
C GLU A 93 -1.06 -1.01 -0.64
N LYS A 94 -2.00 -1.80 -0.09
CA LYS A 94 -2.85 -1.38 1.01
C LYS A 94 -2.03 -0.97 2.23
N ARG A 95 -1.02 -1.76 2.62
CA ARG A 95 -0.15 -1.46 3.77
C ARG A 95 0.60 -0.14 3.56
N LYS A 96 1.21 0.06 2.39
CA LYS A 96 1.91 1.31 2.07
C LYS A 96 0.98 2.52 2.10
N SER A 97 -0.23 2.37 1.55
CA SER A 97 -1.25 3.41 1.56
C SER A 97 -1.67 3.78 2.99
N GLU A 98 -1.88 2.79 3.87
CA GLU A 98 -2.22 3.00 5.27
C GLU A 98 -1.07 3.65 6.06
N GLU A 99 0.17 3.22 5.86
CA GLU A 99 1.35 3.81 6.49
C GLU A 99 1.49 5.30 6.15
N LEU A 100 1.31 5.67 4.88
CA LEU A 100 1.32 7.07 4.43
C LEU A 100 0.18 7.87 5.07
N LEU A 101 -1.01 7.29 5.19
CA LEU A 101 -2.14 7.96 5.82
C LEU A 101 -1.88 8.26 7.30
N TYR A 102 -1.27 7.32 8.04
CA TYR A 102 -0.90 7.49 9.45
C TYR A 102 0.26 8.46 9.68
N GLN A 103 1.05 8.79 8.65
CA GLN A 103 2.06 9.84 8.72
C GLN A 103 1.46 11.25 8.67
N VAL A 104 0.26 11.40 8.09
CA VAL A 104 -0.40 12.70 7.90
C VAL A 104 -1.50 12.94 8.92
N LEU A 105 -2.19 11.87 9.35
CA LEU A 105 -3.33 11.95 10.25
C LEU A 105 -3.16 11.03 11.44
N PRO A 106 -3.73 11.38 12.61
CA PRO A 106 -3.75 10.47 13.73
C PRO A 106 -4.51 9.18 13.39
N ARG A 107 -4.06 8.03 13.92
CA ARG A 107 -4.63 6.71 13.59
C ARG A 107 -6.15 6.65 13.75
N SER A 108 -6.68 7.14 14.86
CA SER A 108 -8.12 7.17 15.16
C SER A 108 -8.94 7.96 14.13
N VAL A 109 -8.35 8.99 13.53
CA VAL A 109 -8.96 9.84 12.51
C VAL A 109 -8.82 9.22 11.12
N ALA A 110 -7.63 8.68 10.82
CA ALA A 110 -7.34 7.97 9.57
C ALA A 110 -8.27 6.76 9.38
N GLU A 111 -8.51 5.97 10.43
CA GLU A 111 -9.42 4.82 10.40
C GLU A 111 -10.86 5.23 10.09
N LYS A 112 -11.36 6.32 10.70
CA LYS A 112 -12.70 6.85 10.42
C LYS A 112 -12.84 7.25 8.94
N LEU A 113 -11.83 7.96 8.39
CA LEU A 113 -11.82 8.37 6.99
C LEU A 113 -11.75 7.18 6.04
N ARG A 114 -10.93 6.17 6.35
CA ARG A 114 -10.82 4.92 5.57
C ARG A 114 -12.16 4.20 5.50
N ASP A 115 -12.90 4.17 6.61
CA ASP A 115 -14.22 3.56 6.70
C ASP A 115 -15.33 4.42 6.05
N GLY A 116 -15.00 5.57 5.45
CA GLY A 116 -15.96 6.50 4.87
C GLY A 116 -16.85 7.21 5.89
N ARG A 117 -16.48 7.17 7.18
CA ARG A 117 -17.23 7.80 8.26
C ARG A 117 -16.84 9.27 8.37
N PRO A 118 -17.80 10.17 8.66
CA PRO A 118 -17.48 11.57 8.91
C PRO A 118 -16.63 11.71 10.17
N VAL A 119 -15.59 12.56 10.09
CA VAL A 119 -14.81 12.97 11.26
C VAL A 119 -15.38 14.29 11.76
N ASN A 120 -16.24 14.20 12.77
CA ASN A 120 -16.79 15.39 13.41
C ASN A 120 -15.72 16.06 14.31
N PRO A 121 -15.75 17.40 14.45
CA PRO A 121 -14.93 18.08 15.45
C PRO A 121 -15.23 17.57 16.86
N GLU A 122 -14.19 17.49 17.68
CA GLU A 122 -14.24 16.99 19.05
C GLU A 122 -13.69 18.07 20.00
N ALA A 123 -14.38 18.29 21.11
CA ALA A 123 -13.95 19.18 22.17
C ALA A 123 -13.18 18.38 23.24
N PHE A 124 -12.04 18.90 23.64
CA PHE A 124 -11.20 18.36 24.69
C PHE A 124 -11.15 19.38 25.83
N ASP A 125 -11.57 18.96 27.03
CA ASP A 125 -11.67 19.85 28.19
C ASP A 125 -10.30 20.39 28.64
N CYS A 126 -9.26 19.55 28.56
CA CYS A 126 -7.90 19.94 28.92
C CYS A 126 -6.89 19.13 28.12
N VAL A 127 -5.99 19.83 27.45
CA VAL A 127 -4.79 19.30 26.79
C VAL A 127 -3.61 20.20 27.13
N THR A 128 -2.38 19.73 26.99
CA THR A 128 -1.19 20.58 27.09
C THR A 128 -0.56 20.77 25.73
N ILE A 129 -0.42 22.04 25.33
CA ILE A 129 0.15 22.46 24.05
C ILE A 129 1.56 22.98 24.29
N TYR A 130 2.47 22.57 23.42
CA TYR A 130 3.86 23.00 23.34
C TYR A 130 4.07 23.74 22.02
N PHE A 131 4.59 24.96 22.10
CA PHE A 131 5.18 25.68 20.99
C PHE A 131 6.65 25.91 21.28
N SER A 132 7.49 25.79 20.26
CA SER A 132 8.86 26.22 20.36
C SER A 132 9.41 26.79 19.08
N ASP A 133 10.38 27.68 19.20
CA ASP A 133 11.10 28.29 18.10
C ASP A 133 12.61 28.35 18.38
N ILE A 134 13.43 28.31 17.34
CA ILE A 134 14.89 28.38 17.48
C ILE A 134 15.35 29.82 17.29
N VAL A 135 15.96 30.40 18.32
CA VAL A 135 16.39 31.79 18.29
C VAL A 135 17.49 32.00 17.24
N GLY A 136 17.21 32.85 16.26
CA GLY A 136 18.16 33.22 15.21
C GLY A 136 18.43 32.12 14.19
N PHE A 137 17.52 31.15 14.05
CA PHE A 137 17.63 30.09 13.04
C PHE A 137 17.69 30.63 11.62
N THR A 138 16.87 31.65 11.30
CA THR A 138 16.89 32.29 9.98
C THR A 138 18.28 32.85 9.66
N ASP A 139 18.92 33.53 10.62
CA ASP A 139 20.27 34.07 10.44
C ASP A 139 21.30 32.96 10.23
N ILE A 140 21.22 31.88 11.02
CA ILE A 140 22.14 30.73 10.92
C ILE A 140 21.96 30.01 9.58
N SER A 141 20.70 29.84 9.16
CA SER A 141 20.35 29.19 7.89
C SER A 141 20.83 30.00 6.69
N SER A 142 20.76 31.33 6.73
CA SER A 142 21.24 32.20 5.65
C SER A 142 22.76 32.20 5.48
N GLN A 143 23.51 31.87 6.53
CA GLN A 143 24.98 31.77 6.52
C GLN A 143 25.46 30.35 6.16
N SER A 144 24.56 29.37 6.11
CA SER A 144 24.88 27.98 5.80
C SER A 144 24.81 27.73 4.31
N THR A 145 25.79 27.02 3.74
CA THR A 145 25.66 26.52 2.36
C THR A 145 24.64 25.37 2.32
N PRO A 146 23.88 25.18 1.22
CA PRO A 146 22.95 24.06 1.09
C PRO A 146 23.59 22.68 1.32
N PHE A 147 24.88 22.52 1.01
CA PHE A 147 25.62 21.28 1.26
C PHE A 147 25.88 21.05 2.76
N GLN A 148 26.12 22.12 3.51
CA GLN A 148 26.27 22.09 4.96
C GLN A 148 24.94 21.94 5.71
N PHE A 149 23.79 21.89 5.01
CA PHE A 149 22.49 21.60 5.62
C PHE A 149 22.28 20.08 5.78
N THR A 150 22.95 19.21 5.02
CA THR A 150 22.58 17.78 4.94
C THR A 150 23.30 16.84 5.94
N PHE A 151 24.34 17.30 6.65
CA PHE A 151 25.17 16.45 7.53
C PHE A 151 24.56 16.19 8.93
N PRO A 152 25.07 15.26 9.74
CA PRO A 152 24.49 14.93 11.05
C PRO A 152 24.63 16.06 12.10
N ASP A 153 25.61 16.93 11.96
CA ASP A 153 25.89 18.05 12.87
C ASP A 153 25.25 19.37 12.40
N THR A 154 24.18 19.31 11.60
CA THR A 154 23.58 20.47 10.92
C THR A 154 22.14 20.70 11.38
N PRO A 155 21.45 21.76 10.90
CA PRO A 155 20.01 21.96 11.15
C PRO A 155 19.13 20.73 10.88
N GLU A 156 19.37 19.96 9.81
CA GLU A 156 18.68 18.67 9.58
C GLU A 156 19.01 17.63 10.65
N GLY A 157 20.26 17.58 11.09
CA GLY A 157 20.71 16.74 12.20
C GLY A 157 19.97 17.05 13.50
N LEU A 158 19.91 18.33 13.87
CA LEU A 158 19.12 18.83 14.99
C LEU A 158 17.65 18.44 14.83
N ASN A 159 17.04 18.69 13.66
CA ASN A 159 15.67 18.31 13.39
C ASN A 159 15.41 16.80 13.53
N ARG A 160 16.35 15.96 13.11
CA ARG A 160 16.25 14.50 13.26
C ARG A 160 16.35 14.08 14.73
N PHE A 161 17.23 14.72 15.49
CA PHE A 161 17.40 14.48 16.92
C PHE A 161 16.19 14.95 17.75
N LEU A 162 15.68 16.15 17.44
CA LEU A 162 14.45 16.68 18.04
C LEU A 162 13.26 15.76 17.76
N LYS A 163 13.08 15.31 16.51
CA LYS A 163 12.05 14.31 16.15
C LYS A 163 12.19 13.03 16.98
N SER A 164 13.40 12.47 17.06
CA SER A 164 13.68 11.27 17.88
C SER A 164 13.35 11.47 19.37
N THR A 165 13.51 12.69 19.88
CA THR A 165 13.15 13.03 21.27
C THR A 165 11.63 13.15 21.45
N ILE A 166 10.95 13.80 20.50
CA ILE A 166 9.48 13.92 20.48
C ILE A 166 8.84 12.54 20.41
N ASP A 167 9.32 11.65 19.53
CA ASP A 167 8.78 10.31 19.28
C ASP A 167 8.86 9.38 20.52
N ARG A 168 9.61 9.74 21.56
CA ARG A 168 9.72 8.98 22.83
C ARG A 168 8.63 9.32 23.85
N HIS A 169 7.86 10.38 23.62
CA HIS A 169 6.86 10.87 24.55
C HIS A 169 5.44 10.61 24.02
N ASP A 170 4.45 10.54 24.90
CA ASP A 170 3.04 10.39 24.50
C ASP A 170 2.47 11.74 24.03
N VAL A 171 2.81 12.09 22.79
CA VAL A 171 2.50 13.38 22.17
C VAL A 171 2.06 13.22 20.72
N TYR A 172 1.19 14.11 20.26
CA TYR A 172 0.77 14.24 18.88
C TYR A 172 1.42 15.47 18.24
N LYS A 173 2.05 15.27 17.09
CA LYS A 173 2.62 16.33 16.27
C LYS A 173 1.54 16.92 15.37
N VAL A 174 1.26 18.21 15.51
CA VAL A 174 0.21 18.90 14.75
C VAL A 174 0.74 19.37 13.39
N GLU A 175 1.53 20.44 13.38
CA GLU A 175 2.17 20.98 12.18
C GLU A 175 3.52 21.63 12.56
N THR A 176 4.42 21.73 11.59
CA THR A 176 5.65 22.55 11.71
C THR A 176 5.45 23.82 10.91
N ILE A 177 5.65 24.98 11.54
CA ILE A 177 5.60 26.29 10.87
C ILE A 177 7.04 26.80 10.80
N GLY A 178 7.72 26.52 9.68
CA GLY A 178 9.15 26.83 9.57
C GLY A 178 9.99 25.98 10.53
N ASP A 179 10.76 26.65 11.39
CA ASP A 179 11.54 26.09 12.50
C ASP A 179 10.75 25.95 13.81
N ALA A 180 9.50 26.43 13.83
CA ALA A 180 8.63 26.28 14.99
C ALA A 180 7.98 24.88 15.05
N TYR A 181 8.06 24.26 16.23
CA TYR A 181 7.44 22.96 16.53
C TYR A 181 6.18 23.15 17.35
N MET A 182 5.04 22.70 16.82
CA MET A 182 3.79 22.58 17.56
C MET A 182 3.51 21.11 17.90
N VAL A 183 3.45 20.82 19.20
CA VAL A 183 3.20 19.48 19.74
C VAL A 183 2.14 19.57 20.83
N VAL A 184 1.32 18.53 20.99
CA VAL A 184 0.25 18.50 21.99
C VAL A 184 0.17 17.12 22.63
N SER A 185 -0.19 17.06 23.91
CA SER A 185 -0.54 15.82 24.58
C SER A 185 -1.94 15.90 25.16
N GLY A 186 -2.59 14.75 25.35
CA GLY A 186 -4.00 14.65 25.74
C GLY A 186 -4.97 14.63 24.55
N LEU A 187 -4.46 14.67 23.31
CA LEU A 187 -5.22 14.42 22.09
C LEU A 187 -4.32 13.77 21.03
N PRO A 188 -4.87 13.06 20.02
CA PRO A 188 -6.29 12.74 19.83
C PRO A 188 -6.84 11.71 20.83
N VAL A 189 -5.96 11.06 21.59
CA VAL A 189 -6.33 10.12 22.64
C VAL A 189 -6.13 10.80 23.99
N LEU A 190 -7.17 10.82 24.82
CA LEU A 190 -7.10 11.34 26.18
C LEU A 190 -6.18 10.47 27.04
N ASN A 191 -5.25 11.10 27.77
CA ASN A 191 -4.34 10.41 28.69
C ASN A 191 -4.50 10.88 30.15
N GLY A 192 -5.62 11.53 30.48
CA GLY A 192 -5.87 12.14 31.79
C GLY A 192 -4.85 13.24 32.08
N ILE A 193 -4.46 13.44 33.33
CA ILE A 193 -3.49 14.51 33.70
C ILE A 193 -2.05 14.29 33.21
N LYS A 194 -1.78 13.16 32.53
CA LYS A 194 -0.42 12.82 32.07
C LYS A 194 0.06 13.77 30.99
N HIS A 195 -0.83 14.39 30.21
CA HIS A 195 -0.47 15.32 29.15
C HIS A 195 0.50 16.42 29.61
N VAL A 196 0.32 16.93 30.83
CA VAL A 196 1.20 17.97 31.41
C VAL A 196 2.61 17.42 31.60
N LYS A 197 2.73 16.21 32.18
CA LYS A 197 4.01 15.56 32.46
C LYS A 197 4.76 15.25 31.17
N GLU A 198 4.08 14.67 30.19
CA GLU A 198 4.68 14.28 28.91
C GLU A 198 5.27 15.49 28.20
N ILE A 199 4.52 16.59 28.12
CA ILE A 199 4.99 17.83 27.50
C ILE A 199 6.12 18.48 28.31
N ALA A 200 6.03 18.51 29.64
CA ALA A 200 7.08 19.08 30.46
C ALA A 200 8.42 18.30 30.34
N GLN A 201 8.36 16.97 30.36
CA GLN A 201 9.55 16.12 30.18
C GLN A 201 10.14 16.25 28.78
N MET A 202 9.28 16.30 27.75
CA MET A 202 9.70 16.55 26.38
C MET A 202 10.38 17.92 26.24
N ALA A 203 9.80 18.97 26.80
CA ALA A 203 10.34 20.33 26.73
C ALA A 203 11.71 20.45 27.38
N LEU A 204 11.91 19.85 28.57
CA LEU A 204 13.21 19.80 29.23
C LEU A 204 14.23 19.03 28.38
N SER A 205 13.85 17.86 27.86
CA SER A 205 14.73 17.05 27.01
C SER A 205 15.16 17.80 25.75
N ILE A 206 14.23 18.52 25.11
CA ILE A 206 14.50 19.34 23.93
C ILE A 206 15.42 20.52 24.27
N ARG A 207 15.15 21.25 25.36
CA ARG A 207 16.00 22.37 25.79
C ARG A 207 17.45 21.93 26.01
N ASP A 208 17.65 20.88 26.80
CA ASP A 208 18.99 20.37 27.15
C ASP A 208 19.73 19.87 25.89
N SER A 209 18.97 19.29 24.95
CA SER A 209 19.47 18.83 23.65
C SER A 209 19.93 19.98 22.77
N VAL A 210 19.14 21.06 22.68
CA VAL A 210 19.46 22.25 21.88
C VAL A 210 20.69 22.96 22.47
N GLU A 211 20.80 23.04 23.79
CA GLU A 211 21.94 23.66 24.47
C GLU A 211 23.26 22.89 24.25
N CYS A 212 23.19 21.55 24.19
CA CYS A 212 24.34 20.69 23.88
C CYS A 212 24.75 20.74 22.39
N PHE A 213 23.85 21.16 21.50
CA PHE A 213 24.12 21.18 20.07
C PHE A 213 25.13 22.28 19.72
N ARG A 214 26.11 21.94 18.87
CA ARG A 214 27.14 22.86 18.39
C ARG A 214 27.10 22.91 16.87
N ILE A 215 27.04 24.12 16.33
CA ILE A 215 27.02 24.34 14.89
C ILE A 215 28.45 24.25 14.36
N PRO A 216 28.78 23.33 13.42
CA PRO A 216 30.15 23.12 12.94
C PRO A 216 30.78 24.35 12.32
N HIS A 217 30.00 25.15 11.60
CA HIS A 217 30.47 26.38 10.95
C HIS A 217 30.46 27.60 11.90
N ASN A 218 29.88 27.47 13.10
CA ASN A 218 29.89 28.51 14.13
C ASN A 218 29.94 27.90 15.54
N PRO A 219 31.05 27.24 15.92
CA PRO A 219 31.13 26.44 17.15
C PRO A 219 31.04 27.28 18.43
N ASN A 220 31.24 28.59 18.33
CA ASN A 220 31.14 29.52 19.46
C ASN A 220 29.71 29.98 19.74
N LYS A 221 28.76 29.71 18.83
CA LYS A 221 27.36 30.08 19.00
C LYS A 221 26.58 28.87 19.52
N SER A 222 26.08 29.00 20.75
CA SER A 222 25.14 28.02 21.31
C SER A 222 23.74 28.28 20.77
N LEU A 223 23.04 27.24 20.36
CA LEU A 223 21.64 27.36 19.98
C LEU A 223 20.78 27.62 21.22
N GLN A 224 19.75 28.43 21.03
CA GLN A 224 18.75 28.70 22.06
C GLN A 224 17.38 28.42 21.48
N CYS A 225 16.49 27.94 22.33
CA CYS A 225 15.11 27.68 21.97
C CYS A 225 14.20 28.50 22.90
N ARG A 226 13.16 29.11 22.33
CA ARG A 226 12.03 29.65 23.08
C ARG A 226 10.97 28.57 23.17
N ILE A 227 10.42 28.35 24.36
CA ILE A 227 9.40 27.34 24.58
C ILE A 227 8.22 27.97 25.31
N GLY A 228 7.03 27.85 24.73
CA GLY A 228 5.76 28.22 25.34
C GLY A 228 4.90 26.99 25.60
N ILE A 229 4.46 26.80 26.84
CA ILE A 229 3.59 25.69 27.22
C ILE A 229 2.35 26.24 27.90
N HIS A 230 1.18 25.77 27.47
CA HIS A 230 -0.08 26.11 28.11
C HIS A 230 -1.03 24.92 28.09
N SER A 231 -1.83 24.78 29.14
CA SER A 231 -2.87 23.76 29.19
C SER A 231 -4.25 24.40 29.30
N GLY A 232 -5.22 23.81 28.62
CA GLY A 232 -6.58 24.33 28.56
C GLY A 232 -7.43 23.59 27.54
N SER A 233 -8.67 24.02 27.39
CA SER A 233 -9.62 23.38 26.47
C SER A 233 -9.29 23.70 25.01
N VAL A 234 -9.54 22.74 24.12
CA VAL A 234 -9.41 22.93 22.66
C VAL A 234 -10.51 22.22 21.90
N CYS A 235 -10.79 22.68 20.69
CA CYS A 235 -11.56 21.93 19.72
C CYS A 235 -10.62 21.42 18.63
N ALA A 236 -10.68 20.14 18.28
CA ALA A 236 -9.85 19.55 17.23
C ALA A 236 -10.71 18.89 16.16
N GLY A 237 -10.25 18.92 14.91
CA GLY A 237 -11.01 18.35 13.79
C GLY A 237 -10.22 18.30 12.49
N VAL A 238 -10.80 17.64 11.49
CA VAL A 238 -10.19 17.53 10.16
C VAL A 238 -10.66 18.66 9.25
N VAL A 239 -9.70 19.40 8.70
CA VAL A 239 -9.95 20.46 7.71
C VAL A 239 -9.45 20.02 6.34
N GLY A 240 -10.24 20.29 5.30
CA GLY A 240 -9.89 20.02 3.90
C GLY A 240 -10.41 18.67 3.39
N ARG A 241 -11.03 18.67 2.19
CA ARG A 241 -11.57 17.44 1.56
C ARG A 241 -10.53 16.66 0.75
N LYS A 242 -9.65 17.35 0.01
CA LYS A 242 -8.62 16.72 -0.84
C LYS A 242 -7.31 16.48 -0.10
N MET A 243 -6.96 17.37 0.83
CA MET A 243 -5.76 17.29 1.68
C MET A 243 -6.21 17.47 3.13
N PRO A 244 -6.69 16.39 3.79
CA PRO A 244 -7.17 16.47 5.16
C PRO A 244 -6.02 16.76 6.12
N ARG A 245 -6.22 17.72 7.02
CA ARG A 245 -5.29 18.09 8.09
C ARG A 245 -6.01 18.05 9.43
N TYR A 246 -5.39 17.47 10.44
CA TYR A 246 -5.94 17.47 11.79
C TYR A 246 -5.50 18.76 12.49
N CYS A 247 -6.44 19.69 12.68
CA CYS A 247 -6.17 21.03 13.18
C CYS A 247 -6.76 21.21 14.59
N LEU A 248 -6.08 22.03 15.39
CA LEU A 248 -6.53 22.43 16.72
C LEU A 248 -6.96 23.91 16.69
N PHE A 249 -8.03 24.21 17.40
CA PHE A 249 -8.62 25.53 17.52
C PHE A 249 -8.94 25.84 18.99
N GLY A 250 -8.85 27.11 19.35
CA GLY A 250 -9.21 27.61 20.68
C GLY A 250 -8.16 28.58 21.23
N ASP A 251 -8.56 29.33 22.25
CA ASP A 251 -7.70 30.34 22.87
C ASP A 251 -6.44 29.72 23.49
N THR A 252 -6.51 28.48 23.97
CA THR A 252 -5.36 27.74 24.50
C THR A 252 -4.20 27.66 23.48
N VAL A 253 -4.51 27.48 22.19
CA VAL A 253 -3.51 27.43 21.10
C VAL A 253 -2.84 28.80 20.96
N ASN A 254 -3.64 29.86 20.93
CA ASN A 254 -3.15 31.24 20.78
C ASN A 254 -2.33 31.68 21.98
N THR A 255 -2.74 31.33 23.20
CA THR A 255 -2.01 31.62 24.44
C THR A 255 -0.66 30.89 24.45
N ALA A 256 -0.63 29.59 24.11
CA ALA A 256 0.62 28.83 24.03
C ALA A 256 1.60 29.45 23.01
N SER A 257 1.09 29.85 21.83
CA SER A 257 1.90 30.54 20.82
C SER A 257 2.43 31.89 21.33
N ARG A 258 1.62 32.69 22.04
CA ARG A 258 2.08 33.96 22.63
C ARG A 258 3.12 33.77 23.72
N LEU A 259 3.03 32.70 24.52
CA LEU A 259 4.02 32.37 25.54
C LEU A 259 5.38 32.02 24.93
N GLU A 260 5.38 31.37 23.76
CA GLU A 260 6.60 31.13 22.99
C GLU A 260 7.14 32.46 22.46
N SER A 261 6.32 33.23 21.74
CA SER A 261 6.80 34.41 21.01
C SER A 261 7.23 35.57 21.92
N ASN A 262 6.64 35.66 23.12
CA ASN A 262 7.05 36.62 24.16
C ASN A 262 8.09 36.04 25.13
N GLY A 263 8.47 34.77 24.98
CA GLY A 263 9.44 34.11 25.83
C GLY A 263 10.86 34.56 25.54
N GLU A 264 11.71 34.54 26.56
CA GLU A 264 13.15 34.71 26.37
C GLU A 264 13.78 33.40 25.89
N GLY A 265 14.84 33.50 25.08
CA GLY A 265 15.61 32.32 24.68
C GLY A 265 16.16 31.60 25.91
N VAL A 266 16.03 30.26 25.94
CA VAL A 266 16.44 29.34 27.03
C VAL A 266 15.38 29.12 28.13
N ILE A 267 14.33 29.96 28.22
CA ILE A 267 13.30 29.83 29.25
C ILE A 267 12.08 29.06 28.72
N ILE A 268 11.51 28.21 29.58
CA ILE A 268 10.21 27.58 29.34
C ILE A 268 9.14 28.47 29.98
N SER A 269 8.36 29.15 29.16
CA SER A 269 7.24 30.00 29.58
C SER A 269 6.00 29.16 29.85
N VAL A 270 5.50 29.23 31.09
CA VAL A 270 4.24 28.60 31.50
C VAL A 270 3.32 29.65 32.14
N ILE A 271 2.01 29.47 32.01
CA ILE A 271 0.99 30.29 32.69
C ILE A 271 0.25 29.43 33.71
N ASP A 272 -0.02 30.00 34.88
CA ASP A 272 -0.90 29.39 35.88
C ASP A 272 -2.35 29.40 35.36
N ILE A 273 -3.04 28.27 35.54
CA ILE A 273 -4.40 28.02 35.06
C ILE A 273 -5.41 28.37 36.15
#